data_AF-A0A3D2ALZ5-F1
#
_entry.id   AF-A0A3D2ALZ5-F1
#
_cell.length_a   1.000
_cell.length_b   1.000
_cell.length_c   1.000
_cell.angle_alpha   90.00
_cell.angle_beta   90.00
_cell.angle_gamma   90.00
#
_symmetry.space_group_name_H-M   'P 1'
#
loop_
_entity.id
_entity.type
_entity.pdbx_description
1 polymer ?
#
loop_
_entity_poly.entity_id
_entity_poly.type
_entity_poly.pdbx_seq_one_letter_code
_entity_poly.pdbx_strand_id
1 'polypeptide(L)'
;MNVNDVNSMQGMINQMRIMASQSQTQAPGLSNVGQAESVSSFGTAMADSLKAVNETQMTAKTMAGAYDRGADIPLADVMLSMQKSSMAYQATLQVRNKVLSAYQDIMKMPV
;
A
#
# COMPACT_ATOMS: atom_id res chain seq x y z
N MET A 1 35.81 -38.67 -39.51
CA MET A 1 34.75 -37.94 -38.78
C MET A 1 35.37 -36.68 -38.19
N ASN A 2 34.68 -35.57 -38.36
CA ASN A 2 35.24 -34.23 -38.55
C ASN A 2 35.58 -33.55 -37.21
N VAL A 3 36.80 -33.03 -37.08
CA VAL A 3 37.28 -32.26 -35.88
C VAL A 3 36.58 -30.92 -35.70
N ASN A 4 35.75 -30.52 -36.68
CA ASN A 4 35.02 -29.26 -36.71
C ASN A 4 33.72 -29.26 -35.88
N ASP A 5 33.15 -30.42 -35.54
CA ASP A 5 31.89 -30.53 -34.78
C ASP A 5 32.09 -30.33 -33.26
N VAL A 6 33.31 -30.55 -32.76
CA VAL A 6 33.65 -30.37 -31.34
C VAL A 6 33.82 -28.88 -31.01
N ASN A 7 34.27 -28.08 -31.99
CA ASN A 7 34.51 -26.65 -31.81
C ASN A 7 33.19 -25.84 -31.84
N SER A 8 32.20 -26.28 -32.63
CA SER A 8 30.87 -25.68 -32.70
C SER A 8 30.01 -25.98 -31.45
N MET A 9 30.17 -27.13 -30.79
CA MET A 9 29.55 -27.39 -29.48
C MET A 9 30.11 -26.51 -28.36
N GLN A 10 31.41 -26.20 -28.39
CA GLN A 10 32.02 -25.28 -27.41
C GLN A 10 31.49 -23.85 -27.56
N GLY A 11 31.25 -23.39 -28.79
CA GLY A 11 30.60 -22.11 -29.06
C GLY A 11 29.15 -22.04 -28.53
N MET A 12 28.40 -23.14 -28.66
CA MET A 12 27.01 -23.23 -28.19
C MET A 12 26.89 -23.23 -26.66
N ILE A 13 27.81 -23.89 -25.95
CA ILE A 13 27.85 -23.90 -24.48
C ILE A 13 28.14 -22.49 -23.94
N ASN A 14 29.04 -21.74 -24.58
CA ASN A 14 29.30 -20.35 -24.22
C ASN A 14 28.10 -19.43 -24.50
N GLN A 15 27.40 -19.64 -25.61
CA GLN A 15 26.18 -18.90 -25.94
C GLN A 15 25.06 -19.16 -24.91
N MET A 16 24.89 -20.42 -24.48
CA MET A 16 23.88 -20.81 -23.49
C MET A 16 24.18 -20.23 -22.10
N ARG A 17 25.46 -20.13 -21.71
CA ARG A 17 25.88 -19.52 -20.43
C ARG A 17 25.59 -18.02 -20.38
N ILE A 18 25.80 -17.31 -21.50
CA ILE A 18 25.51 -15.87 -21.60
C ILE A 18 23.99 -15.63 -21.56
N MET A 19 23.20 -16.49 -22.20
CA MET A 19 21.74 -16.38 -22.22
C MET A 19 21.11 -16.70 -20.85
N ALA A 20 21.62 -17.70 -20.12
CA ALA A 20 21.21 -18.01 -18.75
C ALA A 20 21.55 -16.88 -17.76
N SER A 21 22.66 -16.16 -17.98
CA SER A 21 23.06 -15.03 -17.12
C SER A 21 22.21 -13.77 -17.30
N GLN A 22 21.54 -13.60 -18.46
CA GLN A 22 20.59 -12.51 -18.70
C GLN A 22 19.20 -12.80 -18.12
N SER A 23 18.88 -14.06 -17.81
CA SER A 23 17.58 -14.43 -17.24
C SER A 23 17.47 -14.24 -15.72
N GLN A 24 18.57 -13.92 -15.02
CA GLN A 24 18.60 -13.83 -13.55
C GLN A 24 18.87 -12.43 -12.98
N THR A 25 18.94 -11.38 -13.81
CA THR A 25 19.29 -10.02 -13.35
C THR A 25 18.35 -8.93 -13.87
N GLN A 26 17.03 -9.17 -13.81
CA GLN A 26 16.04 -8.10 -13.92
C GLN A 26 14.68 -8.50 -13.31
N ALA A 27 14.68 -8.76 -11.99
CA ALA A 27 13.53 -8.41 -11.18
C ALA A 27 13.85 -7.07 -10.51
N PRO A 28 13.33 -5.94 -11.02
CA PRO A 28 13.54 -4.65 -10.37
C PRO A 28 12.83 -4.64 -9.01
N GLY A 29 13.63 -4.45 -7.95
CA GLY A 29 13.19 -3.75 -6.75
C GLY A 29 12.54 -4.58 -5.64
N LEU A 30 13.34 -5.39 -4.93
CA LEU A 30 13.07 -5.73 -3.51
C LEU A 30 14.23 -5.32 -2.58
N SER A 31 15.20 -4.57 -3.10
CA SER A 31 16.32 -4.04 -2.33
C SER A 31 15.94 -2.69 -1.73
N ASN A 32 15.19 -2.72 -0.61
CA ASN A 32 15.26 -1.75 0.50
C ASN A 32 14.10 -1.99 1.48
N VAL A 33 14.05 -3.17 2.09
CA VAL A 33 13.34 -3.35 3.37
C VAL A 33 14.34 -3.02 4.47
N GLY A 34 14.65 -1.73 4.59
CA GLY A 34 15.73 -1.27 5.47
C GLY A 34 15.86 0.24 5.46
N GLN A 35 14.83 0.95 5.94
CA GLN A 35 15.05 2.31 6.45
C GLN A 35 14.02 2.64 7.53
N ALA A 36 14.54 2.78 8.74
CA ALA A 36 13.86 3.20 9.95
C ALA A 36 13.21 4.59 9.86
N GLU A 37 13.35 5.31 8.73
CA GLU A 37 12.63 6.56 8.44
C GLU A 37 11.13 6.35 8.22
N SER A 38 10.72 5.17 7.73
CA SER A 38 9.32 4.82 7.44
C SER A 38 8.42 4.70 8.68
N VAL A 39 8.99 4.47 9.87
CA VAL A 39 8.21 4.30 11.11
C VAL A 39 7.68 5.65 11.60
N SER A 40 8.46 6.73 11.45
CA SER A 40 8.00 8.09 11.80
C SER A 40 6.95 8.62 10.80
N SER A 41 7.11 8.28 9.51
CA SER A 41 6.18 8.71 8.47
C SER A 41 4.85 7.98 8.55
N PHE A 42 4.83 6.71 8.94
CA PHE A 42 3.59 5.96 9.14
C PHE A 42 2.74 6.52 10.28
N GLY A 43 3.34 6.78 11.45
CA GLY A 43 2.62 7.38 12.59
C GLY A 43 2.02 8.74 12.24
N THR A 44 2.77 9.56 11.50
CA THR A 44 2.32 10.86 10.98
C THR A 44 1.18 10.69 9.97
N ALA A 45 1.33 9.81 8.98
CA ALA A 45 0.28 9.52 8.00
C ALA A 45 -1.00 8.96 8.63
N MET A 46 -0.87 8.16 9.69
CA MET A 46 -2.02 7.65 10.44
C MET A 46 -2.70 8.75 11.26
N ALA A 47 -1.93 9.64 11.90
CA ALA A 47 -2.48 10.80 12.58
C ALA A 47 -3.22 11.73 11.62
N ASP A 48 -2.65 11.98 10.43
CA ASP A 48 -3.26 12.77 9.36
C ASP A 48 -4.54 12.11 8.83
N SER A 49 -4.53 10.79 8.65
CA SER A 49 -5.72 10.03 8.25
C SER A 49 -6.82 10.12 9.30
N LEU A 50 -6.48 10.04 10.58
CA LEU A 50 -7.43 10.17 11.69
C LEU A 50 -8.06 11.56 11.72
N LYS A 51 -7.25 12.60 11.47
CA LYS A 51 -7.70 13.98 11.33
C LYS A 51 -8.63 14.15 10.13
N ALA A 52 -8.30 13.56 8.98
CA ALA A 52 -9.15 13.58 7.80
C ALA A 52 -10.51 12.88 8.03
N VAL A 53 -10.54 11.78 8.81
CA VAL A 53 -11.81 11.14 9.21
C VAL A 53 -12.62 12.04 10.13
N ASN A 54 -11.98 12.74 11.06
CA ASN A 54 -12.67 13.69 11.94
C ASN A 54 -13.30 14.84 11.12
N GLU A 55 -12.55 15.37 10.16
CA GLU A 55 -13.01 16.45 9.29
C GLU A 55 -14.17 16.02 8.38
N THR A 56 -14.11 14.81 7.82
CA THR A 56 -15.22 14.25 7.03
C THR A 56 -16.47 13.99 7.89
N GLN A 57 -16.31 13.53 9.13
CA GLN A 57 -17.43 13.42 10.09
C GLN A 57 -18.06 14.79 10.41
N MET A 58 -17.24 15.80 10.72
CA MET A 58 -17.72 17.15 11.00
C MET A 58 -18.45 17.77 9.80
N THR A 59 -17.91 17.56 8.60
CA THR A 59 -18.51 18.04 7.36
C THR A 59 -19.87 17.40 7.13
N ALA A 60 -19.98 16.08 7.27
CA ALA A 60 -21.25 15.36 7.14
C ALA A 60 -22.29 15.86 8.17
N LYS A 61 -21.88 16.05 9.43
CA LYS A 61 -22.75 16.58 10.49
C LYS A 61 -23.21 18.02 10.21
N THR A 62 -22.32 18.85 9.67
CA THR A 62 -22.63 20.23 9.31
C THR A 62 -23.62 20.29 8.16
N MET A 63 -23.43 19.48 7.12
CA MET A 63 -24.34 19.43 5.97
C MET A 63 -25.71 18.86 6.35
N ALA A 64 -25.76 17.83 7.20
CA ALA A 64 -27.01 17.33 7.76
C ALA A 64 -27.75 18.43 8.55
N GLY A 65 -27.06 19.11 9.47
CA GLY A 65 -27.68 20.19 10.25
C GLY A 65 -28.02 21.44 9.42
N ALA A 66 -27.32 21.71 8.31
CA ALA A 66 -27.68 22.77 7.38
C ALA A 66 -28.93 22.41 6.57
N TYR A 67 -29.03 21.15 6.11
CA TYR A 67 -30.22 20.62 5.46
C TYR A 67 -31.45 20.67 6.37
N ASP A 68 -31.32 20.23 7.64
CA ASP A 68 -32.41 20.28 8.63
C ASP A 68 -32.89 21.72 8.91
N ARG A 69 -32.01 22.72 8.73
CA ARG A 69 -32.33 24.15 8.88
C ARG A 69 -32.90 24.78 7.61
N GLY A 70 -33.11 24.00 6.55
CA GLY A 70 -33.69 24.46 5.28
C GLY A 70 -32.68 25.11 4.33
N ALA A 71 -31.38 24.83 4.48
CA ALA A 71 -30.40 25.23 3.48
C ALA A 71 -30.66 24.53 2.14
N ASP A 72 -30.40 25.22 1.03
CA ASP A 72 -30.55 24.69 -0.33
C ASP A 72 -29.39 23.74 -0.68
N ILE A 73 -29.32 22.63 0.05
CA ILE A 73 -28.33 21.56 -0.13
C ILE A 73 -29.10 20.34 -0.64
N PRO A 74 -28.69 19.73 -1.76
CA PRO A 74 -29.31 18.48 -2.21
C PRO A 74 -29.20 17.40 -1.14
N LEU A 75 -30.31 16.73 -0.83
CA LEU A 75 -30.33 15.60 0.10
C LEU A 75 -29.32 14.50 -0.31
N ALA A 76 -29.13 14.33 -1.62
CA ALA A 76 -28.15 13.39 -2.17
C ALA A 76 -26.71 13.71 -1.72
N ASP A 77 -26.33 14.98 -1.63
CA ASP A 77 -24.98 15.39 -1.20
C ASP A 77 -24.79 15.15 0.30
N VAL A 78 -25.82 15.40 1.11
CA VAL A 78 -25.82 15.07 2.54
C VAL A 78 -25.63 13.57 2.73
N MET A 79 -26.43 12.74 2.06
CA MET A 79 -26.33 11.28 2.14
C MET A 79 -24.97 10.76 1.64
N LEU A 80 -24.46 11.31 0.53
CA LEU A 80 -23.15 10.95 -0.01
C LEU A 80 -22.04 11.28 0.98
N SER A 81 -22.11 12.42 1.66
CA SER A 81 -21.13 12.79 2.67
C SER A 81 -21.15 11.86 3.88
N MET A 82 -22.34 11.43 4.32
CA MET A 82 -22.50 10.47 5.40
C MET A 82 -21.90 9.11 5.00
N GLN A 83 -22.14 8.67 3.76
CA GLN A 83 -21.53 7.43 3.23
C GLN A 83 -20.01 7.53 3.15
N LYS A 84 -19.46 8.64 2.64
CA LYS A 84 -18.01 8.90 2.61
C LYS A 84 -17.41 8.83 4.01
N SER A 85 -18.04 9.50 4.99
CA SER A 85 -17.60 9.49 6.38
C SER A 85 -17.62 8.08 6.99
N SER A 86 -18.66 7.29 6.72
CA SER A 86 -18.78 5.92 7.22
C SER A 86 -17.70 5.01 6.64
N MET A 87 -17.49 5.07 5.31
CA MET A 87 -16.46 4.29 4.63
C MET A 87 -15.05 4.66 5.10
N ALA A 88 -14.77 5.96 5.25
CA ALA A 88 -13.47 6.44 5.75
C ALA A 88 -13.20 6.00 7.20
N TYR A 89 -14.23 6.00 8.04
CA TYR A 89 -14.14 5.47 9.40
C TYR A 89 -13.85 3.97 9.43
N GLN A 90 -14.57 3.18 8.62
CA GLN A 90 -14.34 1.74 8.50
C GLN A 90 -12.92 1.43 8.02
N ALA A 91 -12.44 2.14 6.99
CA ALA A 91 -11.06 2.00 6.50
C ALA A 91 -10.04 2.25 7.60
N THR A 92 -10.27 3.29 8.42
CA THR A 92 -9.37 3.64 9.53
C THR A 92 -9.35 2.58 10.63
N LEU A 93 -10.50 1.97 10.94
CA LEU A 93 -10.55 0.84 11.87
C LEU A 93 -9.75 -0.36 11.36
N GLN A 94 -9.81 -0.65 10.06
CA GLN A 94 -9.04 -1.74 9.46
C GLN A 94 -7.53 -1.49 9.57
N VAL A 95 -7.09 -0.26 9.27
CA VAL A 95 -5.68 0.13 9.43
C VAL A 95 -5.25 0.02 10.89
N ARG A 96 -6.05 0.56 11.83
CA ARG A 96 -5.79 0.45 13.28
C ARG A 96 -5.60 -0.99 13.71
N ASN A 97 -6.52 -1.87 13.33
CA ASN A 97 -6.45 -3.28 13.70
C ASN A 97 -5.20 -3.94 13.12
N LYS A 98 -4.86 -3.65 11.85
CA LYS A 98 -3.67 -4.20 11.20
C LYS A 98 -2.36 -3.75 11.88
N VAL A 99 -2.30 -2.49 12.31
CA VAL A 99 -1.15 -1.94 13.06
C VAL A 99 -1.01 -2.61 14.42
N LEU A 100 -2.12 -2.76 15.15
CA LEU A 100 -2.13 -3.47 16.43
C LEU A 100 -1.70 -4.93 16.28
N SER A 101 -2.13 -5.61 15.22
CA SER A 101 -1.68 -6.98 14.92
C SER A 101 -0.18 -7.01 14.62
N ALA A 102 0.32 -6.13 13.75
CA ALA A 102 1.75 -6.09 13.42
C ALA A 102 2.63 -5.82 14.66
N TYR A 103 2.20 -4.93 15.56
CA TYR A 103 2.89 -4.71 16.83
C TYR A 103 2.90 -5.97 17.71
N GLN A 104 1.75 -6.65 17.84
CA GLN A 104 1.65 -7.90 18.58
C GLN A 104 2.50 -9.02 17.96
N ASP A 105 2.59 -9.08 16.63
CA ASP A 105 3.36 -10.10 15.92
C ASP A 105 4.86 -9.91 16.15
N ILE A 106 5.36 -8.67 16.16
CA ILE A 106 6.74 -8.35 16.53
C ILE A 106 7.03 -8.78 17.98
N MET A 107 6.10 -8.55 18.91
CA MET A 107 6.27 -8.91 20.31
C MET A 107 6.27 -10.44 20.55
N LYS A 108 5.64 -11.21 19.65
CA LYS A 108 5.57 -12.68 19.71
C LYS A 108 6.71 -13.37 18.99
N MET A 109 7.54 -12.65 18.23
CA MET A 109 8.76 -13.24 17.67
C MET A 109 9.72 -13.60 18.80
N PRO A 110 10.13 -14.88 18.93
CA PRO A 110 11.21 -15.23 19.85
C PRO A 110 12.49 -14.57 19.34
N VAL A 111 13.24 -13.96 20.27
CA VAL A 111 14.63 -13.56 20.03
C VAL A 111 15.54 -14.77 19.94
#